data_AF-A0A4R3Q858-F1
#
_entry.id   AF-A0A4R3Q858-F1
#
_cell.length_a   1.000
_cell.length_b   1.000
_cell.length_c   1.000
_cell.angle_alpha   90.00
_cell.angle_beta   90.00
_cell.angle_gamma   90.00
#
_symmetry.space_group_name_H-M   'P 1'
#
loop_
_entity.id
_entity.type
_entity.pdbx_description
1 polymer ?
#
loop_
_entity_poly.entity_id
_entity_poly.type
_entity_poly.pdbx_seq_one_letter_code
_entity_poly.pdbx_strand_id
1 'polypeptide(L)'
;MTDSGSVIDWLLDSDPSIRWQVMRDLIDAPEPEWAAERAKVETEGWGARLLSYQDEDGQWAGGSFVPADFDPCEWQERGQPWTATTFSLSQLREFGLDPASDRAKRTVELIGANSRWDEGGQPYWEGEVEECINGRTVADGAYFGADVSSIVDRLVGARLADGGWNCERLKGSVRSSFASTINVLEGLVEYEKAAGGTPESQKARRSGEEYLLVRNLFRRLGTGEPADERFLRFLHPNRWRYDVLRALDYFRFSAMLTGADPDPRLGEAIGHVRSRRLENGTWPLDWSLTGRVWFEVDDGQGQPSRWVTLRAMRVLRWWES
;
A
#
# COMPACT_ATOMS: atom_id res chain seq x y z
N MET A 1 -7.84 18.93 -25.34
CA MET A 1 -8.61 19.20 -24.11
C MET A 1 -9.57 18.05 -23.93
N THR A 2 -9.09 16.92 -23.42
CA THR A 2 -9.99 15.90 -22.87
C THR A 2 -10.50 16.45 -21.53
N ASP A 3 -11.81 16.56 -21.44
CA ASP A 3 -12.51 17.06 -20.25
C ASP A 3 -12.22 16.10 -19.08
N SER A 4 -11.86 16.62 -17.90
CA SER A 4 -11.65 15.79 -16.70
C SER A 4 -12.90 14.96 -16.38
N GLY A 5 -14.09 15.42 -16.80
CA GLY A 5 -15.32 14.63 -16.75
C GLY A 5 -15.21 13.28 -17.47
N SER A 6 -14.53 13.21 -18.63
CA SER A 6 -14.37 11.96 -19.39
C SER A 6 -13.49 10.91 -18.70
N VAL A 7 -12.49 11.35 -17.91
CA VAL A 7 -11.63 10.44 -17.14
C VAL A 7 -12.34 9.97 -15.88
N ILE A 8 -13.09 10.86 -15.21
CA ILE A 8 -13.90 10.51 -14.04
C ILE A 8 -14.95 9.46 -14.43
N ASP A 9 -15.67 9.66 -15.55
CA ASP A 9 -16.66 8.69 -16.04
C ASP A 9 -16.03 7.33 -16.34
N TRP A 10 -14.84 7.31 -16.95
CA TRP A 10 -14.08 6.07 -17.21
C TRP A 10 -13.62 5.34 -15.93
N LEU A 11 -13.29 6.09 -14.88
CA LEU A 11 -12.98 5.52 -13.57
C LEU A 11 -14.25 5.07 -12.82
N LEU A 12 -15.38 5.77 -12.97
CA LEU A 12 -16.66 5.33 -12.43
C LEU A 12 -17.18 4.06 -13.13
N ASP A 13 -16.92 3.92 -14.42
CA ASP A 13 -17.15 2.67 -15.18
C ASP A 13 -16.00 1.66 -14.97
N SER A 14 -15.85 1.21 -13.72
CA SER A 14 -14.82 0.23 -13.33
C SER A 14 -15.25 -0.66 -12.16
N ASP A 15 -14.36 -1.52 -11.69
CA ASP A 15 -14.59 -2.38 -10.53
C ASP A 15 -15.04 -1.57 -9.29
N PRO A 16 -15.94 -2.10 -8.42
CA PRO A 16 -16.31 -1.43 -7.17
C PRO A 16 -15.10 -0.93 -6.38
N SER A 17 -14.00 -1.69 -6.37
CA SER A 17 -12.73 -1.36 -5.68
C SER A 17 -12.12 -0.01 -6.10
N ILE A 18 -12.38 0.45 -7.32
CA ILE A 18 -11.99 1.78 -7.80
C ILE A 18 -13.15 2.75 -7.65
N ARG A 19 -14.37 2.36 -8.07
CA ARG A 19 -15.53 3.24 -8.18
C ARG A 19 -15.84 3.97 -6.86
N TRP A 20 -15.87 3.26 -5.73
CA TRP A 20 -16.17 3.88 -4.44
C TRP A 20 -15.10 4.92 -4.03
N GLN A 21 -13.84 4.69 -4.41
CA GLN A 21 -12.74 5.62 -4.14
C GLN A 21 -12.83 6.86 -5.02
N VAL A 22 -13.26 6.73 -6.27
CA VAL A 22 -13.54 7.88 -7.15
C VAL A 22 -14.66 8.73 -6.56
N MET A 23 -15.74 8.08 -6.13
CA MET A 23 -16.87 8.74 -5.48
C MET A 23 -16.41 9.55 -4.26
N ARG A 24 -15.62 8.94 -3.37
CA ARG A 24 -15.11 9.61 -2.17
C ARG A 24 -14.06 10.68 -2.47
N ASP A 25 -13.04 10.35 -3.26
CA ASP A 25 -11.80 11.13 -3.36
C ASP A 25 -11.80 12.16 -4.49
N LEU A 26 -12.63 12.00 -5.54
CA LEU A 26 -12.57 12.82 -6.75
C LEU A 26 -13.84 13.65 -7.01
N ILE A 27 -15.01 13.21 -6.53
CA ILE A 27 -16.29 13.93 -6.74
C ILE A 27 -17.03 14.27 -5.45
N ASP A 28 -16.45 13.97 -4.28
CA ASP A 28 -17.00 14.29 -2.95
C ASP A 28 -18.43 13.77 -2.74
N ALA A 29 -18.73 12.58 -3.25
CA ALA A 29 -20.02 11.95 -3.01
C ALA A 29 -20.27 11.77 -1.50
N PRO A 30 -21.54 11.87 -1.04
CA PRO A 30 -21.87 11.63 0.36
C PRO A 30 -21.47 10.23 0.84
N GLU A 31 -21.09 10.12 2.12
CA GLU A 31 -20.71 8.84 2.74
C GLU A 31 -21.70 7.69 2.53
N PRO A 32 -23.02 7.87 2.70
CA PRO A 32 -23.97 6.80 2.43
C PRO A 32 -23.90 6.23 1.01
N GLU A 33 -23.56 7.06 0.02
CA GLU A 33 -23.50 6.65 -1.39
C GLU A 33 -22.23 5.85 -1.69
N TRP A 34 -21.05 6.38 -1.34
CA TRP A 34 -19.81 5.64 -1.60
C TRP A 34 -19.64 4.45 -0.66
N ALA A 35 -20.21 4.46 0.55
CA ALA A 35 -20.19 3.30 1.44
C ALA A 35 -21.04 2.16 0.89
N ALA A 36 -22.21 2.46 0.32
CA ALA A 36 -23.03 1.47 -0.38
C ALA A 36 -22.30 0.88 -1.59
N GLU A 37 -21.54 1.70 -2.33
CA GLU A 37 -20.72 1.22 -3.43
C GLU A 37 -19.54 0.34 -2.94
N ARG A 38 -18.85 0.77 -1.87
CA ARG A 38 -17.77 0.02 -1.24
C ARG A 38 -18.23 -1.35 -0.74
N ALA A 39 -19.45 -1.46 -0.21
CA ALA A 39 -20.01 -2.73 0.27
C ALA A 39 -20.06 -3.82 -0.82
N LYS A 40 -20.14 -3.44 -2.10
CA LYS A 40 -20.12 -4.38 -3.23
C LYS A 40 -18.77 -5.09 -3.37
N VAL A 41 -17.67 -4.54 -2.85
CA VAL A 41 -16.33 -5.16 -2.92
C VAL A 41 -16.33 -6.59 -2.36
N GLU A 42 -17.16 -6.89 -1.36
CA GLU A 42 -17.23 -8.23 -0.79
C GLU A 42 -17.88 -9.27 -1.73
N THR A 43 -18.79 -8.83 -2.60
CA THR A 43 -19.70 -9.72 -3.35
C THR A 43 -19.61 -9.59 -4.87
N GLU A 44 -18.98 -8.53 -5.38
CA GLU A 44 -18.77 -8.26 -6.79
C GLU A 44 -17.28 -8.03 -7.11
N GLY A 45 -16.93 -8.22 -8.38
CA GLY A 45 -15.64 -7.78 -8.91
C GLY A 45 -14.41 -8.46 -8.33
N TRP A 46 -13.31 -7.71 -8.26
CA TRP A 46 -12.01 -8.20 -7.82
C TRP A 46 -11.98 -8.63 -6.35
N GLY A 47 -12.66 -7.89 -5.47
CA GLY A 47 -12.73 -8.23 -4.05
C GLY A 47 -13.39 -9.59 -3.83
N ALA A 48 -14.57 -9.81 -4.40
CA ALA A 48 -15.27 -11.09 -4.33
C ALA A 48 -14.47 -12.23 -4.96
N ARG A 49 -13.83 -11.96 -6.11
CA ARG A 49 -12.96 -12.95 -6.77
C ARG A 49 -11.78 -13.34 -5.88
N LEU A 50 -11.09 -12.38 -5.26
CA LEU A 50 -9.97 -12.67 -4.36
C LEU A 50 -10.42 -13.45 -3.13
N LEU A 51 -11.56 -13.06 -2.54
CA LEU A 51 -12.19 -13.77 -1.44
C LEU A 51 -12.61 -15.21 -1.79
N SER A 52 -12.88 -15.50 -3.07
CA SER A 52 -13.21 -16.86 -3.53
C SER A 52 -12.01 -17.83 -3.54
N TYR A 53 -10.79 -17.31 -3.49
CA TYR A 53 -9.56 -18.11 -3.39
C TYR A 53 -9.11 -18.35 -1.95
N GLN A 54 -9.87 -17.85 -0.95
CA GLN A 54 -9.54 -18.04 0.45
C GLN A 54 -9.73 -19.51 0.85
N ASP A 55 -8.73 -20.05 1.53
CA ASP A 55 -8.74 -21.41 2.06
C ASP A 55 -9.69 -21.51 3.28
N GLU A 56 -10.13 -22.72 3.63
CA GLU A 56 -11.07 -22.94 4.74
C GLU A 56 -10.52 -22.47 6.10
N ASP A 57 -9.21 -22.46 6.25
CA ASP A 57 -8.47 -22.02 7.44
C ASP A 57 -8.19 -20.50 7.46
N GLY A 58 -8.75 -19.75 6.50
CA GLY A 58 -8.67 -18.30 6.39
C GLY A 58 -7.44 -17.78 5.65
N GLN A 59 -6.50 -18.65 5.27
CA GLN A 59 -5.30 -18.28 4.52
C GLN A 59 -5.58 -18.15 3.01
N TRP A 60 -4.54 -17.80 2.26
CA TRP A 60 -4.50 -17.94 0.81
C TRP A 60 -3.28 -18.75 0.40
N ALA A 61 -3.50 -19.74 -0.47
CA ALA A 61 -2.48 -20.65 -0.95
C ALA A 61 -1.71 -21.36 0.18
N GLY A 62 -2.36 -21.55 1.34
CA GLY A 62 -1.85 -22.28 2.49
C GLY A 62 -0.64 -21.68 3.21
N GLY A 63 -0.26 -20.43 2.94
CA GLY A 63 0.95 -19.85 3.54
C GLY A 63 0.88 -18.35 3.82
N SER A 64 1.81 -17.86 4.65
CA SER A 64 1.83 -16.48 5.14
C SER A 64 2.43 -15.53 4.10
N PHE A 65 3.72 -15.68 3.80
CA PHE A 65 4.47 -14.85 2.84
C PHE A 65 4.80 -15.62 1.55
N VAL A 66 5.01 -16.93 1.64
CA VAL A 66 5.09 -17.82 0.48
C VAL A 66 3.97 -18.87 0.50
N PRO A 67 3.48 -19.34 -0.66
CA PRO A 67 2.51 -20.43 -0.73
C PRO A 67 3.03 -21.75 -0.14
N ALA A 68 2.13 -22.63 0.28
CA ALA A 68 2.48 -23.96 0.76
C ALA A 68 3.09 -24.86 -0.33
N ASP A 69 2.74 -24.63 -1.60
CA ASP A 69 3.30 -25.32 -2.77
C ASP A 69 4.58 -24.66 -3.32
N PHE A 70 5.18 -23.73 -2.57
CA PHE A 70 6.31 -22.94 -3.04
C PHE A 70 7.56 -23.79 -3.30
N ASP A 71 8.06 -23.69 -4.54
CA ASP A 71 9.37 -24.21 -4.94
C ASP A 71 10.38 -23.05 -4.93
N PRO A 72 11.51 -23.14 -4.19
CA PRO A 72 12.56 -22.12 -4.21
C PRO A 72 13.08 -21.76 -5.61
N CYS A 73 13.04 -22.68 -6.58
CA CYS A 73 13.40 -22.40 -7.97
C CYS A 73 12.44 -21.39 -8.62
N GLU A 74 11.17 -21.35 -8.22
CA GLU A 74 10.18 -20.39 -8.73
C GLU A 74 10.62 -18.95 -8.49
N TRP A 75 11.29 -18.66 -7.38
CA TRP A 75 11.75 -17.31 -7.10
C TRP A 75 12.75 -16.79 -8.13
N GLN A 76 13.63 -17.66 -8.61
CA GLN A 76 14.63 -17.29 -9.61
C GLN A 76 14.02 -17.17 -11.00
N GLU A 77 13.08 -18.07 -11.33
CA GLU A 77 12.49 -18.16 -12.67
C GLU A 77 11.35 -17.17 -12.90
N ARG A 78 10.51 -16.97 -11.89
CA ARG A 78 9.24 -16.22 -11.98
C ARG A 78 9.20 -15.05 -11.01
N GLY A 79 9.98 -15.06 -9.94
CA GLY A 79 9.95 -14.05 -8.88
C GLY A 79 9.05 -14.46 -7.72
N GLN A 80 8.88 -13.54 -6.76
CA GLN A 80 8.05 -13.74 -5.58
C GLN A 80 6.61 -14.14 -5.98
N PRO A 81 6.07 -15.27 -5.49
CA PRO A 81 4.65 -15.56 -5.62
C PRO A 81 3.83 -14.59 -4.74
N TRP A 82 2.89 -13.88 -5.35
CA TRP A 82 2.06 -12.86 -4.70
C TRP A 82 0.69 -13.39 -4.27
N THR A 83 0.53 -14.71 -4.21
CA THR A 83 -0.75 -15.37 -3.91
C THR A 83 -0.97 -15.63 -2.42
N ALA A 84 0.10 -15.62 -1.61
CA ALA A 84 0.05 -15.91 -0.18
C ALA A 84 -0.79 -14.90 0.63
N THR A 85 -1.10 -15.27 1.87
CA THR A 85 -2.02 -14.55 2.78
C THR A 85 -1.67 -13.07 2.93
N THR A 86 -0.40 -12.71 3.14
CA THR A 86 0.02 -11.32 3.33
C THR A 86 -0.32 -10.43 2.14
N PHE A 87 -0.15 -10.93 0.92
CA PHE A 87 -0.40 -10.13 -0.28
C PHE A 87 -1.89 -10.03 -0.59
N SER A 88 -2.65 -11.10 -0.32
CA SER A 88 -4.09 -11.14 -0.49
C SER A 88 -4.78 -10.19 0.49
N LEU A 89 -4.37 -10.18 1.76
CA LEU A 89 -4.89 -9.23 2.78
C LEU A 89 -4.61 -7.77 2.40
N SER A 90 -3.37 -7.45 2.03
CA SER A 90 -3.02 -6.11 1.56
C SER A 90 -3.88 -5.67 0.37
N GLN A 91 -4.16 -6.59 -0.56
CA GLN A 91 -4.98 -6.29 -1.72
C GLN A 91 -6.45 -6.07 -1.34
N LEU A 92 -7.00 -6.86 -0.40
CA LEU A 92 -8.36 -6.64 0.13
C LEU A 92 -8.50 -5.30 0.86
N ARG A 93 -7.47 -4.90 1.62
CA ARG A 93 -7.42 -3.56 2.24
C ARG A 93 -7.42 -2.46 1.17
N GLU A 94 -6.59 -2.61 0.14
CA GLU A 94 -6.51 -1.66 -0.97
C GLU A 94 -7.82 -1.55 -1.77
N PHE A 95 -8.49 -2.68 -2.00
CA PHE A 95 -9.81 -2.72 -2.64
C PHE A 95 -10.90 -2.09 -1.77
N GLY A 96 -10.67 -2.03 -0.46
CA GLY A 96 -11.60 -1.41 0.48
C GLY A 96 -12.64 -2.39 1.02
N LEU A 97 -12.31 -3.66 1.21
CA LEU A 97 -13.19 -4.59 1.93
C LEU A 97 -13.63 -3.96 3.27
N ASP A 98 -14.92 -4.01 3.60
CA ASP A 98 -15.39 -3.43 4.86
C ASP A 98 -14.84 -4.23 6.05
N PRO A 99 -13.98 -3.64 6.93
CA PRO A 99 -13.45 -4.34 8.09
C PRO A 99 -14.55 -4.66 9.12
N ALA A 100 -15.71 -4.00 9.07
CA ALA A 100 -16.83 -4.30 9.93
C ALA A 100 -17.66 -5.51 9.46
N SER A 101 -17.47 -5.98 8.22
CA SER A 101 -18.18 -7.15 7.68
C SER A 101 -17.87 -8.42 8.48
N ASP A 102 -18.84 -9.32 8.58
CA ASP A 102 -18.66 -10.62 9.24
C ASP A 102 -17.57 -11.46 8.55
N ARG A 103 -17.45 -11.34 7.23
CA ARG A 103 -16.42 -12.02 6.46
C ARG A 103 -15.01 -11.52 6.78
N ALA A 104 -14.81 -10.22 6.91
CA ALA A 104 -13.52 -9.65 7.30
C ALA A 104 -13.14 -10.07 8.73
N LYS A 105 -14.07 -9.97 9.69
CA LYS A 105 -13.85 -10.39 11.09
C LYS A 105 -13.46 -11.86 11.18
N ARG A 106 -14.24 -12.74 10.53
CA ARG A 106 -13.94 -14.18 10.47
C ARG A 106 -12.58 -14.46 9.83
N THR A 107 -12.21 -13.72 8.78
CA THR A 107 -10.91 -13.84 8.14
C THR A 107 -9.77 -13.54 9.11
N VAL A 108 -9.85 -12.43 9.85
CA VAL A 108 -8.84 -12.04 10.85
C VAL A 108 -8.70 -13.09 11.95
N GLU A 109 -9.82 -13.60 12.47
CA GLU A 109 -9.85 -14.64 13.49
C GLU A 109 -9.17 -15.93 13.01
N LEU A 110 -9.52 -16.39 11.80
CA LEU A 110 -8.96 -17.61 11.22
C LEU A 110 -7.46 -17.48 10.93
N ILE A 111 -7.01 -16.35 10.38
CA ILE A 111 -5.58 -16.07 10.17
C ILE A 111 -4.82 -16.09 11.50
N GLY A 112 -5.37 -15.46 12.54
CA GLY A 112 -4.75 -15.45 13.86
C GLY A 112 -4.63 -16.84 14.47
N ALA A 113 -5.66 -17.68 14.28
CA ALA A 113 -5.63 -19.06 14.76
C ALA A 113 -4.62 -19.93 13.99
N ASN A 114 -4.61 -19.82 12.65
CA ASN A 114 -4.03 -20.85 11.77
C ASN A 114 -2.72 -20.45 11.09
N SER A 115 -2.52 -19.17 10.77
CA SER A 115 -1.36 -18.73 9.98
C SER A 115 -0.12 -18.46 10.84
N ARG A 116 1.05 -18.84 10.35
CA ARG A 116 2.35 -18.66 11.00
C ARG A 116 3.37 -18.13 10.00
N TRP A 117 4.27 -17.26 10.45
CA TRP A 117 5.33 -16.70 9.61
C TRP A 117 6.33 -17.76 9.18
N ASP A 118 6.69 -17.75 7.89
CA ASP A 118 7.57 -18.76 7.28
C ASP A 118 9.01 -18.73 7.83
N GLU A 119 9.46 -17.59 8.37
CA GLU A 119 10.82 -17.40 8.90
C GLU A 119 11.06 -18.17 10.21
N GLY A 120 10.12 -18.11 11.15
CA GLY A 120 10.33 -18.60 12.52
C GLY A 120 9.10 -19.22 13.19
N GLY A 121 7.98 -19.37 12.48
CA GLY A 121 6.77 -19.99 12.99
C GLY A 121 5.99 -19.14 14.00
N GLN A 122 6.25 -17.83 14.07
CA GLN A 122 5.54 -16.90 14.94
C GLN A 122 4.07 -16.78 14.50
N PRO A 123 3.12 -16.56 15.43
CA PRO A 123 1.75 -16.20 15.08
C PRO A 123 1.71 -14.99 14.13
N TYR A 124 0.82 -15.05 13.13
CA TYR A 124 0.79 -14.04 12.06
C TYR A 124 0.67 -12.60 12.59
N TRP A 125 -0.25 -12.36 13.54
CA TRP A 125 -0.47 -11.04 14.14
C TRP A 125 0.59 -10.61 15.17
N GLU A 126 1.57 -11.47 15.49
CA GLU A 126 2.75 -11.10 16.30
C GLU A 126 3.93 -10.59 15.44
N GLY A 127 3.76 -10.64 14.11
CA GLY A 127 4.69 -10.11 13.14
C GLY A 127 5.90 -11.01 12.87
N GLU A 128 6.61 -10.65 11.81
CA GLU A 128 7.83 -11.28 11.34
C GLU A 128 9.05 -10.50 11.89
N VAL A 129 10.23 -10.68 11.31
CA VAL A 129 11.49 -10.03 11.66
C VAL A 129 11.75 -8.75 10.84
N GLU A 130 11.52 -8.76 9.53
CA GLU A 130 11.78 -7.67 8.61
C GLU A 130 10.81 -6.49 8.79
N GLU A 131 11.37 -5.28 8.87
CA GLU A 131 10.59 -4.06 9.10
C GLU A 131 9.56 -3.79 7.99
N CYS A 132 9.86 -4.20 6.75
CA CYS A 132 9.00 -4.02 5.58
C CYS A 132 7.76 -4.94 5.63
N ILE A 133 7.92 -6.19 6.08
CA ILE A 133 6.83 -7.14 6.27
C ILE A 133 5.98 -6.72 7.48
N ASN A 134 6.63 -6.33 8.56
CA ASN A 134 5.95 -5.83 9.77
C ASN A 134 5.16 -4.55 9.50
N GLY A 135 5.69 -3.59 8.75
CA GLY A 135 4.96 -2.38 8.38
C GLY A 135 3.66 -2.66 7.63
N ARG A 136 3.69 -3.63 6.70
CA ARG A 136 2.50 -4.11 5.98
C ARG A 136 1.52 -4.81 6.90
N THR A 137 2.03 -5.68 7.79
CA THR A 137 1.20 -6.41 8.76
C THR A 137 0.48 -5.46 9.71
N VAL A 138 1.15 -4.39 10.15
CA VAL A 138 0.52 -3.32 10.93
C VAL A 138 -0.58 -2.64 10.11
N ALA A 139 -0.32 -2.30 8.85
CA ALA A 139 -1.32 -1.63 8.01
C ALA A 139 -2.58 -2.50 7.82
N ASP A 140 -2.39 -3.79 7.54
CA ASP A 140 -3.49 -4.72 7.31
C ASP A 140 -4.23 -5.04 8.62
N GLY A 141 -3.49 -5.31 9.70
CA GLY A 141 -4.07 -5.61 11.00
C GLY A 141 -4.81 -4.42 11.61
N ALA A 142 -4.24 -3.21 11.56
CA ALA A 142 -4.91 -2.00 12.04
C ALA A 142 -6.20 -1.72 11.28
N TYR A 143 -6.19 -1.91 9.95
CA TYR A 143 -7.39 -1.73 9.12
C TYR A 143 -8.49 -2.74 9.45
N PHE A 144 -8.13 -4.02 9.59
CA PHE A 144 -9.10 -5.10 9.86
C PHE A 144 -9.40 -5.35 11.34
N GLY A 145 -8.80 -4.58 12.26
CA GLY A 145 -9.08 -4.65 13.69
C GLY A 145 -8.33 -5.75 14.46
N ALA A 146 -7.21 -6.26 13.94
CA ALA A 146 -6.30 -7.14 14.67
C ALA A 146 -5.42 -6.33 15.65
N ASP A 147 -5.04 -6.93 16.77
CA ASP A 147 -4.05 -6.32 17.68
C ASP A 147 -2.64 -6.44 17.09
N VAL A 148 -2.09 -5.29 16.68
CA VAL A 148 -0.75 -5.15 16.10
C VAL A 148 0.16 -4.25 16.95
N SER A 149 -0.25 -3.95 18.19
CA SER A 149 0.47 -3.04 19.09
C SER A 149 1.92 -3.47 19.33
N SER A 150 2.14 -4.78 19.51
CA SER A 150 3.49 -5.35 19.71
C SER A 150 4.41 -5.16 18.49
N ILE A 151 3.86 -5.21 17.28
CA ILE A 151 4.59 -4.95 16.04
C ILE A 151 4.92 -3.45 15.94
N VAL A 152 3.97 -2.58 16.29
CA VAL A 152 4.19 -1.13 16.33
C VAL A 152 5.33 -0.78 17.30
N ASP A 153 5.33 -1.33 18.51
CA ASP A 153 6.40 -1.10 19.49
C ASP A 153 7.77 -1.56 18.96
N ARG A 154 7.81 -2.72 18.30
CA ARG A 154 9.02 -3.24 17.64
C ARG A 154 9.52 -2.28 16.57
N LEU A 155 8.63 -1.76 15.71
CA LEU A 155 8.99 -0.81 14.66
C LEU A 155 9.47 0.52 15.23
N VAL A 156 8.83 1.04 16.28
CA VAL A 156 9.29 2.24 17.00
C VAL A 156 10.72 2.06 17.53
N GLY A 157 11.01 0.90 18.12
CA GLY A 157 12.34 0.55 18.63
C GLY A 157 13.39 0.28 17.54
N ALA A 158 12.98 -0.20 16.37
CA ALA A 158 13.86 -0.53 15.24
C ALA A 158 14.26 0.69 14.38
N ARG A 159 13.70 1.87 14.66
CA ARG A 159 13.98 3.11 13.92
C ARG A 159 15.47 3.44 13.94
N LEU A 160 16.05 3.70 12.77
CA LEU A 160 17.46 4.07 12.61
C LEU A 160 17.70 5.56 12.91
N ALA A 161 18.98 5.91 13.12
CA ALA A 161 19.40 7.28 13.48
C ALA A 161 19.07 8.34 12.41
N ASP A 162 18.91 7.94 11.15
CA ASP A 162 18.47 8.82 10.06
C ASP A 162 16.94 8.91 9.91
N GLY A 163 16.19 8.32 10.85
CA GLY A 163 14.75 8.53 11.03
C GLY A 163 13.84 7.45 10.44
N GLY A 164 14.34 6.62 9.52
CA GLY A 164 13.57 5.58 8.83
C GLY A 164 13.88 4.15 9.29
N TRP A 165 13.65 3.19 8.38
CA TRP A 165 13.84 1.75 8.61
C TRP A 165 14.59 1.07 7.47
N ASN A 166 15.15 -0.11 7.73
CA ASN A 166 15.79 -0.96 6.73
C ASN A 166 15.76 -2.44 7.12
N CYS A 167 15.22 -3.30 6.26
CA CYS A 167 15.21 -4.77 6.45
C CYS A 167 16.64 -5.36 6.52
N GLU A 168 17.63 -4.68 5.92
CA GLU A 168 19.05 -5.04 6.02
C GLU A 168 19.73 -4.55 7.32
N ARG A 169 18.99 -3.94 8.26
CA ARG A 169 19.54 -3.52 9.57
C ARG A 169 20.11 -4.71 10.33
N LEU A 170 19.44 -5.85 10.26
CA LEU A 170 19.91 -7.09 10.91
C LEU A 170 21.20 -7.63 10.29
N LYS A 171 21.48 -7.28 9.04
CA LYS A 171 22.76 -7.56 8.36
C LYS A 171 23.78 -6.43 8.53
N GLY A 172 23.51 -5.46 9.42
CA GLY A 172 24.44 -4.39 9.80
C GLY A 172 24.22 -3.06 9.09
N SER A 173 23.15 -2.89 8.31
CA SER A 173 22.87 -1.60 7.67
C SER A 173 22.55 -0.53 8.71
N VAL A 174 23.30 0.57 8.68
CA VAL A 174 23.08 1.77 9.53
C VAL A 174 22.30 2.87 8.82
N ARG A 175 21.84 2.61 7.58
CA ARG A 175 21.12 3.58 6.74
C ARG A 175 19.74 3.06 6.42
N SER A 176 18.74 3.91 6.57
CA SER A 176 17.37 3.56 6.18
C SER A 176 17.25 3.38 4.67
N SER A 177 16.27 2.59 4.24
CA SER A 177 15.91 2.37 2.84
C SER A 177 14.54 2.99 2.54
N PHE A 178 14.33 3.45 1.31
CA PHE A 178 13.04 3.98 0.87
C PHE A 178 11.91 2.94 0.97
N ALA A 179 12.18 1.71 0.52
CA ALA A 179 11.20 0.63 0.51
C ALA A 179 10.78 0.23 1.92
N SER A 180 11.71 -0.06 2.83
CA SER A 180 11.34 -0.41 4.20
C SER A 180 10.64 0.77 4.90
N THR A 181 11.13 2.00 4.68
CA THR A 181 10.53 3.19 5.29
C THR A 181 9.08 3.40 4.85
N ILE A 182 8.76 3.34 3.54
CA ILE A 182 7.36 3.56 3.11
C ILE A 182 6.41 2.47 3.63
N ASN A 183 6.84 1.20 3.68
CA ASN A 183 5.99 0.13 4.21
C ASN A 183 5.70 0.33 5.70
N VAL A 184 6.68 0.79 6.49
CA VAL A 184 6.48 1.10 7.91
C VAL A 184 5.60 2.33 8.09
N LEU A 185 5.82 3.38 7.32
CA LEU A 185 5.02 4.61 7.38
C LEU A 185 3.53 4.32 7.12
N GLU A 186 3.21 3.54 6.08
CA GLU A 186 1.84 3.12 5.78
C GLU A 186 1.19 2.33 6.93
N GLY A 187 1.96 1.48 7.62
CA GLY A 187 1.48 0.81 8.83
C GLY A 187 1.18 1.78 9.96
N LEU A 188 2.13 2.66 10.29
CA LEU A 188 1.98 3.59 11.40
C LEU A 188 0.83 4.59 11.19
N VAL A 189 0.62 5.07 9.97
CA VAL A 189 -0.50 6.00 9.69
C VAL A 189 -1.85 5.31 9.73
N GLU A 190 -1.96 4.05 9.29
CA GLU A 190 -3.21 3.29 9.42
C GLU A 190 -3.50 2.95 10.88
N TYR A 191 -2.48 2.59 11.67
CA TYR A 191 -2.61 2.41 13.12
C TYR A 191 -3.06 3.68 13.83
N GLU A 192 -2.52 4.84 13.44
CA GLU A 192 -2.93 6.14 13.98
C GLU A 192 -4.39 6.46 13.62
N LYS A 193 -4.82 6.19 12.40
CA LYS A 193 -6.21 6.35 11.99
C LYS A 193 -7.16 5.42 12.76
N ALA A 194 -6.78 4.15 12.96
CA ALA A 194 -7.64 3.15 13.58
C ALA A 194 -7.74 3.29 15.10
N ALA A 195 -6.63 3.61 15.77
CA ALA A 195 -6.51 3.58 17.23
C ALA A 195 -6.01 4.89 17.87
N GLY A 196 -5.80 5.95 17.08
CA GLY A 196 -5.23 7.23 17.54
C GLY A 196 -3.69 7.24 17.65
N GLY A 197 -3.05 6.07 17.60
CA GLY A 197 -1.61 5.92 17.75
C GLY A 197 -1.09 6.22 19.17
N THR A 198 0.22 6.20 19.33
CA THR A 198 0.91 6.63 20.57
C THR A 198 1.81 7.84 20.28
N PRO A 199 2.18 8.65 21.28
CA PRO A 199 3.16 9.73 21.07
C PRO A 199 4.46 9.25 20.41
N GLU A 200 4.90 8.05 20.76
CA GLU A 200 6.09 7.40 20.23
C GLU A 200 5.90 6.95 18.78
N SER A 201 4.76 6.33 18.44
CA SER A 201 4.46 5.91 17.07
C SER A 201 4.31 7.11 16.14
N GLN A 202 3.64 8.16 16.59
CA GLN A 202 3.51 9.42 15.84
C GLN A 202 4.87 10.11 15.65
N LYS A 203 5.74 10.10 16.67
CA LYS A 203 7.11 10.62 16.56
C LYS A 203 7.96 9.78 15.60
N ALA A 204 7.77 8.46 15.57
CA ALA A 204 8.44 7.57 14.63
C ALA A 204 7.97 7.83 13.19
N ARG A 205 6.66 7.97 12.97
CA ARG A 205 6.09 8.33 11.67
C ARG A 205 6.67 9.65 11.15
N ARG A 206 6.63 10.72 11.94
CA ARG A 206 7.19 12.03 11.55
C ARG A 206 8.67 11.99 11.17
N SER A 207 9.50 11.17 11.84
CA SER A 207 10.91 11.06 11.46
C SER A 207 11.13 10.26 10.17
N GLY A 208 10.30 9.26 9.91
CA GLY A 208 10.34 8.51 8.65
C GLY A 208 9.84 9.36 7.48
N GLU A 209 8.83 10.20 7.71
CA GLU A 209 8.39 11.23 6.77
C GLU A 209 9.54 12.18 6.45
N GLU A 210 10.20 12.73 7.47
CA GLU A 210 11.35 13.62 7.28
C GLU A 210 12.48 12.92 6.49
N TYR A 211 12.76 11.64 6.75
CA TYR A 211 13.72 10.85 5.97
C TYR A 211 13.43 10.89 4.46
N LEU A 212 12.15 10.75 4.06
CA LEU A 212 11.74 10.83 2.66
C LEU A 212 11.76 12.28 2.13
N LEU A 213 11.32 13.25 2.94
CA LEU A 213 11.19 14.65 2.54
C LEU A 213 12.54 15.32 2.29
N VAL A 214 13.55 15.10 3.14
CA VAL A 214 14.91 15.64 2.91
C VAL A 214 15.57 15.08 1.65
N ARG A 215 15.00 14.01 1.10
CA ARG A 215 15.41 13.33 -0.13
C ARG A 215 14.49 13.65 -1.31
N ASN A 216 13.58 14.63 -1.18
CA ASN A 216 12.58 14.95 -2.21
C ASN A 216 11.86 13.70 -2.75
N LEU A 217 11.62 12.72 -1.88
CA LEU A 217 11.04 11.39 -2.16
C LEU A 217 11.88 10.42 -3.01
N PHE A 218 12.83 10.87 -3.84
CA PHE A 218 13.55 9.93 -4.72
C PHE A 218 15.04 10.19 -4.87
N ARG A 219 15.58 11.25 -4.26
CA ARG A 219 16.97 11.67 -4.42
C ARG A 219 17.87 11.13 -3.32
N ARG A 220 19.16 10.99 -3.63
CA ARG A 220 20.20 10.73 -2.64
C ARG A 220 20.59 12.03 -1.95
N LEU A 221 20.72 12.00 -0.62
CA LEU A 221 21.16 13.19 0.14
C LEU A 221 22.51 13.75 -0.31
N GLY A 222 23.47 12.88 -0.62
CA GLY A 222 24.84 13.30 -0.89
C GLY A 222 25.05 13.88 -2.29
N THR A 223 24.33 13.37 -3.29
CA THR A 223 24.56 13.71 -4.71
C THR A 223 23.43 14.51 -5.32
N GLY A 224 22.25 14.54 -4.71
CA GLY A 224 21.05 15.07 -5.34
C GLY A 224 20.47 14.14 -6.42
N GLU A 225 21.26 13.30 -7.08
CA GLU A 225 20.76 12.36 -8.11
C GLU A 225 19.69 11.36 -7.60
N PRO A 226 18.84 10.81 -8.48
CA PRO A 226 17.92 9.73 -8.14
C PRO A 226 18.62 8.58 -7.40
N ALA A 227 18.02 8.12 -6.30
CA ALA A 227 18.48 6.96 -5.55
C ALA A 227 18.32 5.67 -6.37
N ASP A 228 17.20 5.57 -7.09
CA ASP A 228 16.90 4.54 -8.07
C ASP A 228 15.97 5.15 -9.13
N GLU A 229 16.37 5.11 -10.41
CA GLU A 229 15.56 5.61 -11.53
C GLU A 229 14.18 4.92 -11.62
N ARG A 230 14.04 3.72 -11.05
CA ARG A 230 12.76 3.00 -11.01
C ARG A 230 11.76 3.63 -10.05
N PHE A 231 12.17 4.48 -9.12
CA PHE A 231 11.24 5.21 -8.25
C PHE A 231 10.33 6.17 -9.03
N LEU A 232 10.73 6.52 -10.25
CA LEU A 232 9.98 7.36 -11.18
C LEU A 232 9.09 6.56 -12.14
N ARG A 233 8.97 5.23 -11.97
CA ARG A 233 8.12 4.35 -12.77
C ARG A 233 6.92 3.89 -11.94
N PHE A 234 5.72 4.26 -12.36
CA PHE A 234 4.50 3.91 -11.62
C PHE A 234 4.10 2.45 -11.84
N LEU A 235 3.82 1.76 -10.73
CA LEU A 235 3.33 0.39 -10.75
C LEU A 235 2.13 0.23 -9.81
N HIS A 236 1.32 -0.77 -10.10
CA HIS A 236 0.28 -1.25 -9.23
C HIS A 236 0.07 -2.75 -9.48
N PRO A 237 -0.17 -3.57 -8.43
CA PRO A 237 0.03 -3.24 -7.02
C PRO A 237 1.51 -3.04 -6.68
N ASN A 238 1.82 -2.15 -5.73
CA ASN A 238 3.21 -1.83 -5.39
C ASN A 238 3.96 -2.97 -4.70
N ARG A 239 3.23 -3.85 -3.99
CA ARG A 239 3.84 -4.83 -3.07
C ARG A 239 4.85 -4.10 -2.16
N TRP A 240 6.06 -4.60 -2.00
CA TRP A 240 7.10 -3.94 -1.20
C TRP A 240 7.75 -2.72 -1.89
N ARG A 241 7.57 -2.54 -3.20
CA ARG A 241 8.33 -1.55 -3.99
C ARG A 241 7.92 -0.12 -3.68
N TYR A 242 8.93 0.73 -3.66
CA TYR A 242 8.79 2.17 -3.60
C TYR A 242 8.63 2.76 -5.01
N ASP A 243 7.68 3.66 -5.18
CA ASP A 243 7.69 4.67 -6.22
C ASP A 243 7.17 6.00 -5.64
N VAL A 244 7.43 7.11 -6.34
CA VAL A 244 7.08 8.44 -5.84
C VAL A 244 5.56 8.66 -5.75
N LEU A 245 4.75 7.99 -6.58
CA LEU A 245 3.30 8.14 -6.52
C LEU A 245 2.73 7.46 -5.27
N ARG A 246 3.23 6.28 -4.89
CA ARG A 246 2.90 5.62 -3.61
C ARG A 246 3.23 6.52 -2.42
N ALA A 247 4.41 7.13 -2.42
CA ALA A 247 4.81 8.02 -1.33
C ALA A 247 3.96 9.30 -1.28
N LEU A 248 3.67 9.91 -2.43
CA LEU A 248 2.78 11.08 -2.49
C LEU A 248 1.37 10.75 -2.01
N ASP A 249 0.86 9.58 -2.36
CA ASP A 249 -0.45 9.12 -1.90
C ASP A 249 -0.48 8.85 -0.39
N TYR A 250 0.61 8.32 0.17
CA TYR A 250 0.83 8.26 1.61
C TYR A 250 0.81 9.66 2.26
N PHE A 251 1.55 10.64 1.71
CA PHE A 251 1.59 12.00 2.26
C PHE A 251 0.22 12.68 2.21
N ARG A 252 -0.53 12.50 1.11
CA ARG A 252 -1.94 12.91 1.02
C ARG A 252 -2.74 12.34 2.19
N PHE A 253 -2.67 11.03 2.39
CA PHE A 253 -3.46 10.36 3.42
C PHE A 253 -3.08 10.83 4.83
N SER A 254 -1.78 10.93 5.11
CA SER A 254 -1.24 11.47 6.36
C SER A 254 -1.70 12.92 6.62
N ALA A 255 -1.69 13.75 5.59
CA ALA A 255 -2.18 15.13 5.65
C ALA A 255 -3.68 15.20 5.97
N MET A 256 -4.51 14.35 5.34
CA MET A 256 -5.94 14.29 5.65
C MET A 256 -6.23 13.88 7.10
N LEU A 257 -5.42 12.98 7.67
CA LEU A 257 -5.54 12.55 9.06
C LEU A 257 -5.12 13.65 10.05
N THR A 258 -4.07 14.41 9.72
CA THR A 258 -3.45 15.37 10.63
C THR A 258 -3.90 16.82 10.43
N GLY A 259 -4.56 17.11 9.31
CA GLY A 259 -4.89 18.47 8.88
C GLY A 259 -3.68 19.30 8.44
N ALA A 260 -2.56 18.64 8.10
CA ALA A 260 -1.35 19.33 7.66
C ALA A 260 -1.44 19.78 6.19
N ASP A 261 -0.89 20.95 5.88
CA ASP A 261 -0.76 21.43 4.50
C ASP A 261 0.26 20.58 3.72
N PRO A 262 0.15 20.49 2.38
CA PRO A 262 1.14 19.80 1.56
C PRO A 262 2.56 20.37 1.73
N ASP A 263 3.54 19.52 2.05
CA ASP A 263 4.93 19.96 2.22
C ASP A 263 5.54 20.42 0.87
N PRO A 264 6.11 21.64 0.77
CA PRO A 264 6.68 22.17 -0.46
C PRO A 264 7.76 21.29 -1.10
N ARG A 265 8.48 20.47 -0.31
CA ARG A 265 9.54 19.56 -0.79
C ARG A 265 9.01 18.45 -1.70
N LEU A 266 7.70 18.21 -1.69
CA LEU A 266 7.02 17.26 -2.57
C LEU A 266 6.87 17.77 -4.02
N GLY A 267 7.06 19.07 -4.25
CA GLY A 267 6.74 19.73 -5.52
C GLY A 267 7.44 19.12 -6.75
N GLU A 268 8.66 18.61 -6.59
CA GLU A 268 9.37 17.94 -7.69
C GLU A 268 8.71 16.61 -8.08
N ALA A 269 8.38 15.78 -7.09
CA ALA A 269 7.68 14.52 -7.33
C ALA A 269 6.28 14.76 -7.94
N ILE A 270 5.58 15.81 -7.50
CA ILE A 270 4.31 16.26 -8.10
C ILE A 270 4.51 16.67 -9.56
N GLY A 271 5.58 17.40 -9.87
CA GLY A 271 5.96 17.75 -11.23
C GLY A 271 6.15 16.52 -12.12
N HIS A 272 6.79 15.48 -11.58
CA HIS A 272 6.91 14.18 -12.27
C HIS A 272 5.57 13.51 -12.49
N VAL A 273 4.68 13.44 -11.49
CA VAL A 273 3.33 12.89 -11.68
C VAL A 273 2.59 13.64 -12.80
N ARG A 274 2.65 14.97 -12.85
CA ARG A 274 2.04 15.75 -13.94
C ARG A 274 2.62 15.43 -15.30
N SER A 275 3.95 15.28 -15.41
CA SER A 275 4.62 15.02 -16.69
C SER A 275 4.31 13.62 -17.27
N ARG A 276 3.92 12.66 -16.42
CA ARG A 276 3.51 11.31 -16.84
C ARG A 276 2.06 11.22 -17.34
N ARG A 277 1.25 12.28 -17.22
CA ARG A 277 -0.14 12.28 -17.70
C ARG A 277 -0.16 12.15 -19.23
N LEU A 278 -0.90 11.18 -19.74
CA LEU A 278 -1.10 10.97 -21.17
C LEU A 278 -2.01 12.05 -21.77
N GLU A 279 -2.01 12.18 -23.10
CA GLU A 279 -2.86 13.14 -23.82
C GLU A 279 -4.35 12.95 -23.55
N ASN A 280 -4.77 11.71 -23.28
CA ASN A 280 -6.15 11.38 -22.94
C ASN A 280 -6.50 11.69 -21.47
N GLY A 281 -5.57 12.20 -20.67
CA GLY A 281 -5.77 12.55 -19.25
C GLY A 281 -5.56 11.41 -18.25
N THR A 282 -5.24 10.20 -18.71
CA THR A 282 -4.94 9.03 -17.85
C THR A 282 -3.43 8.89 -17.57
N TRP A 283 -3.05 7.94 -16.72
CA TRP A 283 -1.65 7.59 -16.46
C TRP A 283 -1.36 6.15 -16.87
N PRO A 284 -0.18 5.89 -17.46
CA PRO A 284 0.19 4.54 -17.85
C PRO A 284 0.66 3.71 -16.65
N LEU A 285 0.54 2.38 -16.76
CA LEU A 285 1.28 1.44 -15.94
C LEU A 285 2.71 1.32 -16.47
N ASP A 286 3.71 1.88 -15.79
CA ASP A 286 5.09 1.90 -16.31
C ASP A 286 5.81 0.57 -16.12
N TRP A 287 5.38 -0.22 -15.15
CA TRP A 287 6.04 -1.46 -14.77
C TRP A 287 5.08 -2.43 -14.09
N SER A 288 5.22 -3.72 -14.42
CA SER A 288 4.58 -4.83 -13.72
C SER A 288 5.63 -5.69 -13.02
N LEU A 289 5.33 -6.11 -11.79
CA LEU A 289 6.20 -7.03 -11.06
C LEU A 289 6.03 -8.45 -11.60
N THR A 290 7.15 -9.17 -11.70
CA THR A 290 7.11 -10.60 -11.99
C THR A 290 6.63 -11.37 -10.76
N GLY A 291 6.10 -12.56 -10.97
CA GLY A 291 5.65 -13.45 -9.91
C GLY A 291 4.26 -13.99 -10.20
N ARG A 292 3.93 -15.14 -9.61
CA ARG A 292 2.59 -15.70 -9.70
C ARG A 292 1.59 -14.77 -9.02
N VAL A 293 0.46 -14.48 -9.67
CA VAL A 293 -0.66 -13.71 -9.12
C VAL A 293 -1.96 -14.49 -9.27
N TRP A 294 -2.98 -14.16 -8.46
CA TRP A 294 -4.31 -14.74 -8.62
C TRP A 294 -4.99 -14.29 -9.92
N PHE A 295 -4.85 -13.01 -10.25
CA PHE A 295 -5.32 -12.38 -11.47
C PHE A 295 -4.73 -10.98 -11.63
N GLU A 296 -4.71 -10.49 -12.87
CA GLU A 296 -4.34 -9.11 -13.20
C GLU A 296 -5.53 -8.17 -13.01
N VAL A 297 -5.25 -6.93 -12.61
CA VAL A 297 -6.24 -5.85 -12.40
C VAL A 297 -6.01 -4.63 -13.30
N ASP A 298 -4.97 -4.68 -14.14
CA ASP A 298 -4.61 -3.65 -15.11
C ASP A 298 -4.41 -4.31 -16.50
N ASP A 299 -4.57 -3.52 -17.57
CA ASP A 299 -4.47 -3.99 -18.96
C ASP A 299 -3.02 -4.21 -19.44
N GLY A 300 -2.06 -4.15 -18.53
CA GLY A 300 -0.64 -4.41 -18.77
C GLY A 300 0.21 -3.15 -18.96
N GLN A 301 1.53 -3.38 -19.02
CA GLN A 301 2.53 -2.31 -19.08
C GLN A 301 2.35 -1.40 -20.31
N GLY A 302 2.42 -0.10 -20.09
CA GLY A 302 2.27 0.96 -21.09
C GLY A 302 0.82 1.37 -21.37
N GLN A 303 -0.17 0.57 -20.93
CA GLN A 303 -1.58 0.92 -21.08
C GLN A 303 -2.04 1.86 -19.95
N PRO A 304 -3.09 2.67 -20.18
CA PRO A 304 -3.77 3.40 -19.11
C PRO A 304 -4.15 2.49 -17.93
N SER A 305 -3.69 2.83 -16.73
CA SER A 305 -4.04 2.11 -15.50
C SER A 305 -5.07 2.90 -14.71
N ARG A 306 -6.17 2.25 -14.33
CA ARG A 306 -7.20 2.87 -13.48
C ARG A 306 -6.67 3.15 -12.08
N TRP A 307 -5.87 2.25 -11.52
CA TRP A 307 -5.27 2.44 -10.19
C TRP A 307 -4.26 3.58 -10.16
N VAL A 308 -3.34 3.61 -11.12
CA VAL A 308 -2.35 4.70 -11.23
C VAL A 308 -3.06 6.02 -11.50
N THR A 309 -4.07 6.04 -12.39
CA THR A 309 -4.86 7.24 -12.69
C THR A 309 -5.62 7.76 -11.46
N LEU A 310 -6.33 6.88 -10.73
CA LEU A 310 -7.04 7.24 -9.49
C LEU A 310 -6.10 7.89 -8.48
N ARG A 311 -4.95 7.24 -8.21
CA ARG A 311 -3.95 7.74 -7.26
C ARG A 311 -3.34 9.07 -7.71
N ALA A 312 -2.98 9.19 -8.99
CA ALA A 312 -2.43 10.43 -9.53
C ALA A 312 -3.44 11.58 -9.44
N MET A 313 -4.70 11.34 -9.79
CA MET A 313 -5.75 12.37 -9.71
C MET A 313 -6.00 12.82 -8.27
N ARG A 314 -6.12 11.89 -7.30
CA ARG A 314 -6.39 12.28 -5.90
C ARG A 314 -5.20 12.99 -5.25
N VAL A 315 -3.97 12.61 -5.61
CA VAL A 315 -2.76 13.32 -5.18
C VAL A 315 -2.70 14.72 -5.75
N LEU A 316 -2.95 14.90 -7.05
CA LEU A 316 -2.90 16.22 -7.69
C LEU A 316 -4.01 17.14 -7.19
N ARG A 317 -5.22 16.60 -7.00
CA ARG A 317 -6.34 17.33 -6.40
C ARG A 317 -5.98 17.84 -5.00
N TRP A 318 -5.44 16.98 -4.14
CA TRP A 318 -4.98 17.36 -2.80
C TRP A 318 -3.87 18.42 -2.83
N TRP A 319 -2.90 18.28 -3.73
CA TRP A 319 -1.81 19.26 -3.88
C TRP A 319 -2.28 20.64 -4.33
N GLU A 320 -3.39 20.70 -5.05
CA GLU A 320 -3.98 21.92 -5.61
C GLU A 320 -5.07 22.55 -4.73
N SER A 321 -5.40 21.91 -3.60
CA SER A 321 -6.47 22.32 -2.68
C SER A 321 -6.11 23.53 -1.81
#